data_AF-A0A3B8PHY2-F1
#
_entry.id   AF-A0A3B8PHY2-F1
#
_cell.length_a   1.000
_cell.length_b   1.000
_cell.length_c   1.000
_cell.angle_alpha   90.00
_cell.angle_beta   90.00
_cell.angle_gamma   90.00
#
_symmetry.space_group_name_H-M   'P 1'
#
loop_
_entity.id
_entity.type
_entity.pdbx_description
1 polymer ?
#
loop_
_entity_poly.entity_id
_entity_poly.type
_entity_poly.pdbx_seq_one_letter_code
_entity_poly.pdbx_strand_id
1 'polypeptide(L)'
;MSSGLMNEWPRPGTLLIVWILTMRRSRIIMLLVALVIIAMAVPVAIRINEIQRFSQSVTHVADTIRSFDSRRPTDVPEPKWKEAVEWTANVIFQDFFASNPEKLAGLEDLEKELDRKARGDVDLGTLRWIWDACENACGGPDSYGIRFRKVTLLTKGTITDAKLPDVWSLRRCTNLDLSGTEITDESVPLLVTLTQLVQLDIRETRISEKGTETLKEALQNCDIRK
;
A
#
# COMPACT_ATOMS: atom_id res chain seq x y z
N MET A 1 84.76 36.44 -1.66
CA MET A 1 83.49 35.88 -2.13
C MET A 1 83.02 34.84 -1.14
N SER A 2 81.99 35.16 -0.35
CA SER A 2 80.89 34.27 0.06
C SER A 2 80.17 34.95 1.22
N SER A 3 78.99 35.46 0.90
CA SER A 3 78.04 36.16 1.77
C SER A 3 77.45 35.21 2.83
N GLY A 4 77.53 35.62 4.10
CA GLY A 4 76.90 34.91 5.21
C GLY A 4 75.38 34.99 5.15
N LEU A 5 74.72 33.84 5.04
CA LEU A 5 73.31 33.67 5.35
C LEU A 5 73.20 33.40 6.85
N MET A 6 72.83 34.43 7.63
CA MET A 6 72.37 34.24 9.00
C MET A 6 71.04 33.48 8.97
N ASN A 7 71.03 32.26 9.52
CA ASN A 7 69.81 31.53 9.80
C ASN A 7 69.12 32.19 11.02
N GLU A 8 68.25 33.15 10.76
CA GLU A 8 67.37 33.71 11.79
C GLU A 8 66.37 32.65 12.25
N TRP A 9 66.54 32.15 13.47
CA TRP A 9 65.56 31.29 14.10
C TRP A 9 64.28 32.10 14.40
N PRO A 10 63.08 31.56 14.12
CA PRO A 10 61.84 32.26 14.38
C PRO A 10 61.71 32.60 15.87
N ARG A 11 61.39 33.87 16.18
CA ARG A 11 61.22 34.36 17.56
C ARG A 11 60.24 33.44 18.33
N PRO A 12 60.46 33.13 19.62
CA PRO A 12 59.63 32.17 20.36
C PRO A 12 58.11 32.46 20.31
N GLY A 13 57.71 33.73 20.18
CA GLY A 13 56.31 34.12 19.99
C GLY A 13 55.68 33.69 18.65
N THR A 14 56.45 33.59 17.56
CA THR A 14 55.91 33.18 16.25
C THR A 14 55.64 31.67 16.20
N LEU A 15 56.45 30.85 16.88
CA LEU A 15 56.21 29.40 17.02
C LEU A 15 54.94 29.11 17.82
N LEU A 16 54.69 29.85 18.91
CA LEU A 16 53.47 29.74 19.70
C LEU A 16 52.22 30.10 18.88
N ILE A 17 52.28 31.18 18.09
CA ILE A 17 51.18 31.62 17.23
C ILE A 17 50.88 30.59 16.14
N VAL A 18 51.92 30.07 15.47
CA VAL A 18 51.76 29.02 14.45
C VAL A 18 51.14 27.76 15.05
N TRP A 19 51.59 27.34 16.24
CA TRP A 19 51.03 26.18 16.94
C TRP A 19 49.58 26.36 17.39
N ILE A 20 49.21 27.55 17.88
CA ILE A 20 47.81 27.89 18.22
C ILE A 20 46.93 27.89 16.96
N LEU A 21 47.42 28.46 15.85
CA LEU A 21 46.69 28.51 14.59
C LEU A 21 46.52 27.12 13.96
N THR A 22 47.52 26.25 14.02
CA THR A 22 47.41 24.86 13.52
C THR A 22 46.47 24.04 14.39
N MET A 23 46.54 24.14 15.72
CA MET A 23 45.56 23.48 16.59
C MET A 23 44.13 23.99 16.38
N ARG A 24 43.95 25.31 16.20
CA ARG A 24 42.64 25.90 15.90
C ARG A 24 42.11 25.43 14.54
N ARG A 25 42.98 25.34 13.53
CA ARG A 25 42.65 24.78 12.20
C ARG A 25 42.28 23.29 12.27
N SER A 26 43.01 22.47 13.03
CA SER A 26 42.68 21.06 13.23
C SER A 26 41.35 20.87 13.97
N ARG A 27 41.06 21.69 14.98
CA ARG A 27 39.76 21.70 15.66
C ARG A 27 38.62 22.07 14.71
N ILE A 28 38.80 23.10 13.88
CA ILE A 28 37.80 23.48 12.87
C ILE A 28 37.58 22.35 11.87
N ILE A 29 38.64 21.71 11.37
CA ILE A 29 38.52 20.57 10.44
C ILE A 29 37.77 19.41 11.08
N MET A 30 38.08 19.04 12.34
CA MET A 30 37.35 17.98 13.05
C MET A 30 35.87 18.30 13.22
N LEU A 31 35.53 19.56 13.56
CA LEU A 31 34.14 19.99 13.67
C LEU A 31 33.41 19.95 12.33
N LEU A 32 34.07 20.33 11.23
CA LEU A 32 33.50 20.24 9.89
C LEU A 32 33.28 18.79 9.46
N VAL A 33 34.23 17.90 9.73
CA VAL A 33 34.07 16.45 9.46
C VAL A 33 32.91 15.87 10.28
N ALA A 34 32.83 16.19 11.57
CA ALA A 34 31.72 15.75 12.43
C ALA A 34 30.37 16.27 11.93
N LEU A 35 30.30 17.54 11.49
CA LEU A 35 29.08 18.12 10.91
C LEU A 35 28.66 17.38 9.64
N VAL A 36 29.61 17.06 8.75
CA VAL A 36 29.33 16.27 7.54
C VAL A 36 28.82 14.87 7.91
N ILE A 37 29.45 14.20 8.87
CA ILE A 37 28.99 12.88 9.34
C ILE A 37 27.56 12.96 9.89
N ILE A 38 27.25 13.94 10.74
CA ILE A 38 25.90 14.13 11.30
C ILE A 38 24.90 14.43 10.18
N ALA A 39 25.25 15.33 9.25
CA ALA A 39 24.41 15.69 8.12
C ALA A 39 24.10 14.48 7.21
N MET A 40 25.02 13.51 7.10
CA MET A 40 24.79 12.26 6.38
C MET A 40 24.02 11.21 7.23
N ALA A 41 24.28 11.14 8.53
CA ALA A 41 23.70 10.12 9.40
C ALA A 41 22.22 10.38 9.76
N VAL A 42 21.84 11.64 9.97
CA VAL A 42 20.48 12.01 10.38
C VAL A 42 19.42 11.59 9.34
N PRO A 43 19.57 11.90 8.03
CA PRO A 43 18.62 11.44 7.02
C PRO A 43 18.52 9.91 6.96
N VAL A 44 19.64 9.20 7.06
CA VAL A 44 19.66 7.73 7.07
C VAL A 44 18.88 7.18 8.26
N ALA A 45 19.08 7.74 9.46
CA ALA A 45 18.33 7.34 10.65
C ALA A 45 16.83 7.60 10.51
N ILE A 46 16.43 8.74 9.94
CA ILE A 46 15.03 9.06 9.65
C ILE A 46 14.43 8.03 8.68
N ARG A 47 15.15 7.72 7.59
CA ARG A 47 14.72 6.70 6.61
C ARG A 47 14.54 5.32 7.24
N ILE A 48 15.48 4.91 8.09
CA ILE A 48 15.38 3.61 8.80
C ILE A 48 14.15 3.59 9.71
N ASN A 49 13.93 4.66 10.48
CA ASN A 49 12.76 4.76 11.36
C ASN A 49 11.43 4.74 10.59
N GLU A 50 11.35 5.40 9.42
CA GLU A 50 10.18 5.34 8.55
C GLU A 50 9.91 3.92 8.03
N ILE A 51 10.94 3.22 7.56
CA ILE A 51 10.81 1.83 7.09
C ILE A 51 10.36 0.91 8.21
N GLN A 52 10.88 1.09 9.42
CA GLN A 52 10.47 0.32 10.59
C GLN A 52 9.01 0.57 10.95
N ARG A 53 8.58 1.83 11.06
CA ARG A 53 7.17 2.18 11.31
C ARG A 53 6.24 1.64 10.24
N PHE A 54 6.63 1.77 8.97
CA PHE A 54 5.87 1.23 7.85
C PHE A 54 5.68 -0.28 8.00
N SER A 55 6.77 -1.03 8.24
CA SER A 55 6.72 -2.48 8.42
C SER A 55 5.88 -2.90 9.63
N GLN A 56 6.01 -2.19 10.75
CA GLN A 56 5.21 -2.42 11.96
C GLN A 56 3.72 -2.19 11.69
N SER A 57 3.37 -1.09 11.03
CA SER A 57 1.99 -0.75 10.70
C SER A 57 1.36 -1.77 9.74
N VAL A 58 2.06 -2.16 8.67
CA VAL A 58 1.61 -3.25 7.75
C VAL A 58 1.32 -4.52 8.53
N THR A 59 2.22 -4.92 9.44
CA THR A 59 2.07 -6.13 10.24
C THR A 59 0.89 -6.03 11.20
N HIS A 60 0.78 -4.91 11.92
CA HIS A 60 -0.30 -4.66 12.88
C HIS A 60 -1.68 -4.66 12.21
N VAL A 61 -1.81 -3.98 11.07
CA VAL A 61 -3.05 -3.95 10.29
C VAL A 61 -3.42 -5.36 9.83
N ALA A 62 -2.47 -6.12 9.28
CA ALA A 62 -2.71 -7.49 8.84
C ALA A 62 -3.12 -8.42 10.00
N ASP A 63 -2.46 -8.33 11.15
CA ASP A 63 -2.76 -9.16 12.32
C ASP A 63 -4.10 -8.77 12.95
N THR A 64 -4.43 -7.49 12.95
CA THR A 64 -5.75 -7.00 13.36
C THR A 64 -6.85 -7.59 12.47
N ILE A 65 -6.67 -7.61 11.14
CA ILE A 65 -7.63 -8.24 10.23
C ILE A 65 -7.72 -9.73 10.49
N ARG A 66 -6.59 -10.44 10.63
CA ARG A 66 -6.58 -11.89 10.93
C ARG A 66 -7.30 -12.22 12.24
N SER A 67 -7.25 -11.34 13.24
CA SER A 67 -7.98 -11.53 14.50
C SER A 67 -9.50 -11.65 14.31
N PHE A 68 -10.04 -11.14 13.20
CA PHE A 68 -11.46 -11.19 12.89
C PHE A 68 -11.96 -12.60 12.57
N ASP A 69 -11.07 -13.55 12.25
CA ASP A 69 -11.44 -14.95 12.00
C ASP A 69 -12.28 -15.54 13.15
N SER A 70 -11.88 -15.24 14.40
CA SER A 70 -12.58 -15.66 15.61
C SER A 70 -13.87 -14.89 15.93
N ARG A 71 -14.18 -13.84 15.17
CA ARG A 71 -15.25 -12.86 15.44
C ARG A 71 -16.34 -12.86 14.36
N ARG A 72 -16.56 -14.03 13.77
CA ARG A 72 -17.50 -14.23 12.66
C ARG A 72 -18.93 -13.83 13.02
N PRO A 73 -19.62 -13.02 12.18
CA PRO A 73 -21.05 -12.80 12.29
C PRO A 73 -21.86 -14.11 12.16
N THR A 74 -22.92 -14.24 12.96
CA THR A 74 -23.77 -15.45 12.96
C THR A 74 -24.47 -15.73 11.64
N ASP A 75 -24.71 -14.69 10.83
CA ASP A 75 -25.41 -14.77 9.55
C ASP A 75 -24.49 -15.00 8.35
N VAL A 76 -23.18 -15.20 8.58
CA VAL A 76 -22.19 -15.49 7.54
C VAL A 76 -21.66 -16.92 7.71
N PRO A 77 -21.71 -17.77 6.65
CA PRO A 77 -21.11 -19.11 6.71
C PRO A 77 -19.62 -19.07 7.04
N GLU A 78 -19.17 -20.01 7.87
CA GLU A 78 -17.77 -20.08 8.33
C GLU A 78 -16.74 -20.13 7.20
N PRO A 79 -16.86 -21.01 6.18
CA PRO A 79 -15.87 -21.07 5.11
C PRO A 79 -15.74 -19.74 4.35
N LYS A 80 -16.87 -19.07 4.13
CA LYS A 80 -16.92 -17.76 3.47
C LYS A 80 -16.25 -16.68 4.31
N TRP A 81 -16.53 -16.65 5.61
CA TRP A 81 -15.93 -15.67 6.51
C TRP A 81 -14.41 -15.83 6.57
N LYS A 82 -13.94 -17.07 6.72
CA LYS A 82 -12.51 -17.38 6.78
C LYS A 82 -11.80 -16.96 5.49
N GLU A 83 -12.34 -17.35 4.34
CA GLU A 83 -11.80 -16.93 3.03
C GLU A 83 -11.80 -15.39 2.93
N ALA A 84 -12.87 -14.71 3.35
CA ALA A 84 -12.97 -13.26 3.27
C ALA A 84 -11.93 -12.55 4.15
N VAL A 85 -11.71 -13.02 5.37
CA VAL A 85 -10.70 -12.47 6.28
C VAL A 85 -9.29 -12.70 5.73
N GLU A 86 -8.98 -13.91 5.28
CA GLU A 86 -7.66 -14.25 4.72
C GLU A 86 -7.34 -13.39 3.49
N TRP A 87 -8.28 -13.27 2.55
CA TRP A 87 -8.13 -12.42 1.37
C TRP A 87 -7.98 -10.94 1.74
N THR A 88 -8.73 -10.46 2.73
CA THR A 88 -8.62 -9.07 3.18
C THR A 88 -7.28 -8.80 3.85
N ALA A 89 -6.74 -9.74 4.65
CA ALA A 89 -5.41 -9.58 5.23
C ALA A 89 -4.32 -9.57 4.14
N ASN A 90 -4.49 -10.34 3.07
CA ASN A 90 -3.55 -10.38 1.94
C ASN A 90 -3.51 -9.06 1.16
N VAL A 91 -4.63 -8.31 1.09
CA VAL A 91 -4.68 -7.02 0.37
C VAL A 91 -3.62 -6.06 0.91
N ILE A 92 -3.43 -6.04 2.24
CA ILE A 92 -2.48 -5.16 2.93
C ILE A 92 -1.05 -5.40 2.43
N PHE A 93 -0.63 -6.65 2.32
CA PHE A 93 0.72 -6.96 1.85
C PHE A 93 0.91 -6.62 0.37
N GLN A 94 -0.13 -6.74 -0.45
CA GLN A 94 -0.04 -6.41 -1.87
C GLN A 94 0.00 -4.90 -2.10
N ASP A 95 -0.84 -4.15 -1.40
CA ASP A 95 -0.95 -2.70 -1.50
C ASP A 95 0.28 -1.97 -0.90
N PHE A 96 0.81 -2.52 0.19
CA PHE A 96 1.90 -1.94 0.96
C PHE A 96 3.20 -2.75 0.87
N PHE A 97 3.43 -3.52 -0.20
CA PHE A 97 4.67 -4.30 -0.37
C PHE A 97 5.93 -3.42 -0.38
N ALA A 98 5.86 -2.26 -1.06
CA ALA A 98 6.97 -1.34 -1.18
C ALA A 98 6.78 -0.14 -0.25
N SER A 99 7.70 0.02 0.72
CA SER A 99 7.70 1.17 1.61
C SER A 99 8.01 2.46 0.85
N ASN A 100 7.11 3.44 0.90
CA ASN A 100 7.43 4.82 0.53
C ASN A 100 6.81 5.80 1.56
N PRO A 101 7.34 7.02 1.67
CA PRO A 101 6.83 8.01 2.65
C PRO A 101 5.39 8.43 2.41
N GLU A 102 4.99 8.51 1.14
CA GLU A 102 3.65 8.96 0.74
C GLU A 102 2.56 8.01 1.26
N LYS A 103 2.82 6.70 1.22
CA LYS A 103 1.92 5.67 1.75
C LYS A 103 1.94 5.56 3.26
N LEU A 104 3.04 5.92 3.92
CA LEU A 104 3.17 5.77 5.38
C LEU A 104 2.08 6.53 6.14
N ALA A 105 1.82 7.79 5.77
CA ALA A 105 0.79 8.58 6.42
C ALA A 105 -0.62 7.97 6.21
N GLY A 106 -0.95 7.58 4.98
CA GLY A 106 -2.23 6.93 4.68
C GLY A 106 -2.39 5.58 5.39
N LEU A 107 -1.32 4.81 5.52
CA LEU A 107 -1.28 3.54 6.25
C LEU A 107 -1.48 3.75 7.76
N GLU A 108 -0.79 4.72 8.37
CA GLU A 108 -0.95 5.07 9.79
C GLU A 108 -2.38 5.57 10.09
N ASP A 109 -3.04 6.26 9.15
CA ASP A 109 -4.43 6.68 9.31
C ASP A 109 -5.43 5.52 9.12
N LEU A 110 -5.17 4.63 8.15
CA LEU A 110 -5.89 3.36 7.98
C LEU A 110 -5.81 2.52 9.25
N GLU A 111 -4.62 2.39 9.84
CA GLU A 111 -4.37 1.65 11.07
C GLU A 111 -5.24 2.17 12.22
N LYS A 112 -5.21 3.48 12.49
CA LYS A 112 -6.01 4.09 13.56
C LYS A 112 -7.50 3.85 13.39
N GLU A 113 -8.00 3.98 12.16
CA GLU A 113 -9.42 3.81 11.87
C GLU A 113 -9.84 2.33 11.92
N LEU A 114 -8.96 1.42 11.49
CA LEU A 114 -9.16 -0.02 11.64
C LEU A 114 -9.23 -0.40 13.12
N ASP A 115 -8.29 0.06 13.94
CA ASP A 115 -8.30 -0.17 15.39
C ASP A 115 -9.58 0.35 16.03
N ARG A 116 -10.05 1.53 15.59
CA ARG A 116 -11.31 2.10 16.06
C ARG A 116 -12.50 1.20 15.73
N LYS A 117 -12.59 0.71 14.49
CA LYS A 117 -13.67 -0.18 14.03
C LYS A 117 -13.60 -1.55 14.67
N ALA A 118 -12.39 -2.09 14.84
CA ALA A 118 -12.14 -3.39 15.45
C ALA A 118 -12.64 -3.48 16.91
N ARG A 119 -12.85 -2.35 17.60
CA ARG A 119 -13.46 -2.35 18.95
C ARG A 119 -14.95 -2.74 18.95
N GLY A 120 -15.67 -2.53 17.85
CA GLY A 120 -17.07 -2.93 17.69
C GLY A 120 -17.19 -4.27 16.96
N ASP A 121 -18.42 -4.71 16.71
CA ASP A 121 -18.67 -5.90 15.90
C ASP A 121 -18.09 -5.73 14.49
N VAL A 122 -17.53 -6.82 13.96
CA VAL A 122 -16.91 -6.86 12.63
C VAL A 122 -17.73 -7.76 11.72
N ASP A 123 -17.89 -7.34 10.47
CA ASP A 123 -18.72 -8.03 9.49
C ASP A 123 -18.18 -7.89 8.06
N LEU A 124 -18.91 -8.43 7.07
CA LEU A 124 -18.51 -8.29 5.65
C LEU A 124 -18.48 -6.83 5.18
N GLY A 125 -19.26 -5.93 5.80
CA GLY A 125 -19.20 -4.50 5.54
C GLY A 125 -17.90 -3.88 6.04
N THR A 126 -17.41 -4.34 7.18
CA THR A 126 -16.10 -3.97 7.73
C THR A 126 -14.97 -4.40 6.81
N LEU A 127 -15.01 -5.64 6.31
CA LEU A 127 -14.03 -6.12 5.33
C LEU A 127 -14.08 -5.28 4.04
N ARG A 128 -15.27 -5.04 3.49
CA ARG A 128 -15.42 -4.18 2.31
C ARG A 128 -14.85 -2.78 2.52
N TRP A 129 -15.09 -2.18 3.68
CA TRP A 129 -14.51 -0.88 4.02
C TRP A 129 -12.98 -0.92 4.05
N ILE A 130 -12.34 -1.99 4.55
CA ILE A 130 -10.87 -2.12 4.51
C ILE A 130 -10.37 -2.06 3.08
N TRP A 131 -11.01 -2.80 2.18
CA TRP A 131 -10.67 -2.83 0.77
C TRP A 131 -10.80 -1.46 0.08
N ASP A 132 -11.73 -0.61 0.50
CA ASP A 132 -11.87 0.78 0.00
C ASP A 132 -10.87 1.74 0.69
N ALA A 133 -10.57 1.50 1.97
CA ALA A 133 -9.65 2.32 2.74
C ALA A 133 -8.19 2.11 2.29
N CYS A 134 -7.81 0.89 1.92
CA CYS A 134 -6.50 0.58 1.33
C CYS A 134 -6.28 1.30 0.00
N GLU A 135 -7.32 1.39 -0.83
CA GLU A 135 -7.29 2.18 -2.08
C GLU A 135 -6.92 3.64 -1.79
N ASN A 136 -7.60 4.26 -0.83
CA ASN A 136 -7.36 5.65 -0.46
C ASN A 136 -5.96 5.85 0.15
N ALA A 137 -5.52 4.91 0.99
CA ALA A 137 -4.21 4.97 1.67
C ALA A 137 -3.03 4.70 0.73
N CYS A 138 -3.22 3.96 -0.36
CA CYS A 138 -2.19 3.71 -1.37
C CYS A 138 -2.02 4.83 -2.39
N GLY A 139 -2.95 5.78 -2.46
CA GLY A 139 -2.79 7.04 -3.18
C GLY A 139 -2.77 6.92 -4.71
N GLY A 140 -3.35 5.88 -5.31
CA GLY A 140 -3.29 5.81 -6.78
C GLY A 140 -4.03 4.68 -7.50
N PRO A 141 -3.92 4.69 -8.84
CA PRO A 141 -4.55 3.72 -9.75
C PRO A 141 -4.19 2.26 -9.49
N ASP A 142 -3.02 2.03 -8.91
CA ASP A 142 -2.34 0.74 -8.93
C ASP A 142 -2.55 -0.10 -7.67
N SER A 143 -3.44 0.31 -6.76
CA SER A 143 -3.75 -0.51 -5.59
C SER A 143 -4.33 -1.86 -6.05
N TYR A 144 -3.78 -2.93 -5.49
CA TYR A 144 -4.27 -4.28 -5.58
C TYR A 144 -5.75 -4.36 -5.20
N GLY A 145 -6.18 -3.59 -4.20
CA GLY A 145 -7.58 -3.48 -3.83
C GLY A 145 -8.49 -3.09 -5.00
N ILE A 146 -8.11 -2.07 -5.76
CA ILE A 146 -8.81 -1.66 -6.99
C ILE A 146 -8.71 -2.74 -8.08
N ARG A 147 -7.51 -3.30 -8.25
CA ARG A 147 -7.20 -4.21 -9.37
C ARG A 147 -7.90 -5.55 -9.24
N PHE A 148 -8.14 -6.07 -8.04
CA PHE A 148 -8.78 -7.37 -7.84
C PHE A 148 -10.02 -7.28 -6.95
N ARG A 149 -11.18 -7.70 -7.46
CA ARG A 149 -12.43 -7.75 -6.69
C ARG A 149 -13.13 -9.09 -6.89
N LYS A 150 -13.33 -9.85 -5.81
CA LYS A 150 -14.20 -11.04 -5.79
C LYS A 150 -15.54 -10.72 -5.16
N VAL A 151 -16.57 -10.66 -6.00
CA VAL A 151 -17.84 -10.04 -5.64
C VAL A 151 -18.62 -10.84 -4.60
N THR A 152 -18.60 -12.15 -4.75
CA THR A 152 -19.31 -13.07 -3.86
C THR A 152 -18.70 -13.15 -2.47
N LEU A 153 -17.42 -12.76 -2.29
CA LEU A 153 -16.71 -12.94 -1.03
C LEU A 153 -17.14 -11.93 0.05
N LEU A 154 -17.29 -10.66 -0.32
CA LEU A 154 -17.52 -9.54 0.61
C LEU A 154 -18.99 -9.07 0.68
N THR A 155 -19.91 -9.90 0.22
CA THR A 155 -21.32 -9.57 0.06
C THR A 155 -22.23 -10.56 0.78
N LYS A 156 -23.39 -10.08 1.26
CA LYS A 156 -24.42 -10.95 1.82
C LYS A 156 -25.42 -11.34 0.73
N GLY A 157 -25.71 -12.64 0.67
CA GLY A 157 -26.70 -13.22 -0.25
C GLY A 157 -26.27 -13.21 -1.71
N THR A 158 -27.25 -13.50 -2.57
CA THR A 158 -27.09 -13.58 -4.01
C THR A 158 -26.93 -12.19 -4.63
N ILE A 159 -25.98 -12.07 -5.55
CA ILE A 159 -25.75 -10.88 -6.39
C ILE A 159 -26.54 -11.04 -7.69
N THR A 160 -27.34 -10.02 -8.01
CA THR A 160 -28.17 -9.93 -9.20
C THR A 160 -27.83 -8.66 -9.98
N ASP A 161 -28.35 -8.51 -11.20
CA ASP A 161 -28.15 -7.34 -12.04
C ASP A 161 -28.45 -6.02 -11.29
N ALA A 162 -29.52 -6.01 -10.49
CA ALA A 162 -29.94 -4.84 -9.72
C ALA A 162 -28.96 -4.44 -8.60
N LYS A 163 -28.21 -5.40 -8.03
CA LYS A 163 -27.27 -5.13 -6.94
C LYS A 163 -25.87 -4.79 -7.44
N LEU A 164 -25.52 -5.22 -8.65
CA LEU A 164 -24.16 -5.10 -9.18
C LEU A 164 -23.61 -3.65 -9.15
N PRO A 165 -24.38 -2.60 -9.49
CA PRO A 165 -23.90 -1.21 -9.40
C PRO A 165 -23.58 -0.75 -7.97
N ASP A 166 -24.32 -1.24 -6.97
CA ASP A 166 -24.23 -0.78 -5.58
C ASP A 166 -23.05 -1.40 -4.84
N VAL A 167 -22.52 -2.52 -5.34
CA VAL A 167 -21.57 -3.31 -4.58
C VAL A 167 -20.13 -2.81 -4.77
N TRP A 168 -19.82 -2.14 -5.89
CA TRP A 168 -18.50 -1.53 -6.11
C TRP A 168 -18.49 -0.35 -7.08
N SER A 169 -17.61 0.63 -6.80
CA SER A 169 -17.15 1.61 -7.77
C SER A 169 -16.15 0.98 -8.77
N LEU A 170 -16.65 0.14 -9.67
CA LEU A 170 -15.87 -0.76 -10.54
C LEU A 170 -15.02 -0.07 -11.63
N ARG A 171 -15.09 1.26 -11.80
CA ARG A 171 -14.51 1.95 -12.97
C ARG A 171 -12.99 1.75 -13.16
N ARG A 172 -12.28 1.36 -12.10
CA ARG A 172 -10.83 1.16 -12.11
C ARG A 172 -10.41 -0.31 -11.99
N CYS A 173 -11.36 -1.24 -11.91
CA CYS A 173 -11.07 -2.65 -11.68
C CYS A 173 -10.43 -3.29 -12.92
N THR A 174 -9.38 -4.09 -12.70
CA THR A 174 -8.69 -4.83 -13.78
C THR A 174 -9.01 -6.32 -13.75
N ASN A 175 -9.36 -6.88 -12.60
CA ASN A 175 -9.63 -8.29 -12.39
C ASN A 175 -10.90 -8.41 -11.55
N LEU A 176 -12.00 -8.74 -12.21
CA LEU A 176 -13.32 -8.84 -11.58
C LEU A 176 -13.81 -10.29 -11.62
N ASP A 177 -14.08 -10.85 -10.45
CA ASP A 177 -14.66 -12.18 -10.28
C ASP A 177 -16.14 -12.05 -9.88
N LEU A 178 -17.02 -12.36 -10.85
CA LEU A 178 -18.48 -12.45 -10.73
C LEU A 178 -18.95 -13.91 -10.75
N SER A 179 -18.04 -14.87 -10.58
CA SER A 179 -18.41 -16.28 -10.64
C SER A 179 -19.41 -16.66 -9.55
N GLY A 180 -20.37 -17.52 -9.91
CA GLY A 180 -21.43 -17.97 -9.01
C GLY A 180 -22.45 -16.89 -8.63
N THR A 181 -22.53 -15.79 -9.38
CA THR A 181 -23.58 -14.76 -9.22
C THR A 181 -24.78 -15.03 -10.11
N GLU A 182 -25.95 -14.47 -9.79
CA GLU A 182 -27.18 -14.62 -10.58
C GLU A 182 -27.38 -13.51 -11.63
N ILE A 183 -26.30 -12.81 -12.01
CA ILE A 183 -26.36 -11.79 -13.06
C ILE A 183 -26.69 -12.41 -14.43
N THR A 184 -27.36 -11.62 -15.25
CA THR A 184 -27.85 -12.00 -16.58
C THR A 184 -27.28 -11.07 -17.64
N ASP A 185 -27.76 -11.20 -18.88
CA ASP A 185 -27.42 -10.28 -19.97
C ASP A 185 -27.80 -8.81 -19.65
N GLU A 186 -28.66 -8.56 -18.66
CA GLU A 186 -28.99 -7.21 -18.19
C GLU A 186 -27.78 -6.47 -17.59
N SER A 187 -26.79 -7.18 -17.04
CA SER A 187 -25.55 -6.59 -16.54
C SER A 187 -24.54 -6.27 -17.65
N VAL A 188 -24.67 -6.83 -18.85
CA VAL A 188 -23.69 -6.66 -19.95
C VAL A 188 -23.45 -5.19 -20.28
N PRO A 189 -24.48 -4.31 -20.44
CA PRO A 189 -24.27 -2.89 -20.68
C PRO A 189 -23.44 -2.18 -19.61
N LEU A 190 -23.50 -2.62 -18.35
CA LEU A 190 -22.66 -2.08 -17.28
C LEU A 190 -21.23 -2.61 -17.40
N LEU A 191 -21.06 -3.92 -17.59
CA LEU A 191 -19.76 -4.58 -17.65
C LEU A 191 -18.90 -4.06 -18.80
N VAL A 192 -19.49 -3.76 -19.97
CA VAL A 192 -18.74 -3.17 -21.10
C VAL A 192 -18.21 -1.77 -20.82
N THR A 193 -18.75 -1.05 -19.81
CA THR A 193 -18.19 0.26 -19.41
C THR A 193 -16.91 0.14 -18.60
N LEU A 194 -16.57 -1.07 -18.13
CA LEU A 194 -15.37 -1.37 -17.34
C LEU A 194 -14.18 -1.62 -18.26
N THR A 195 -13.82 -0.62 -19.06
CA THR A 195 -12.82 -0.72 -20.15
C THR A 195 -11.40 -1.00 -19.66
N GLN A 196 -11.15 -0.97 -18.35
CA GLN A 196 -9.87 -1.31 -17.73
C GLN A 196 -9.75 -2.80 -17.36
N LEU A 197 -10.81 -3.60 -17.56
CA LEU A 197 -10.78 -5.03 -17.25
C LEU A 197 -9.77 -5.77 -18.13
N VAL A 198 -8.87 -6.50 -17.47
CA VAL A 198 -7.91 -7.44 -18.03
C VAL A 198 -8.37 -8.88 -17.78
N GLN A 199 -9.10 -9.13 -16.70
CA GLN A 199 -9.71 -10.43 -16.41
C GLN A 199 -11.13 -10.25 -15.89
N LEU A 200 -12.06 -11.03 -16.43
CA LEU A 200 -13.44 -11.09 -16.01
C LEU A 200 -13.87 -12.54 -15.88
N ASP A 201 -14.18 -12.98 -14.66
CA ASP A 201 -14.73 -14.32 -14.43
C ASP A 201 -16.25 -14.24 -14.28
N ILE A 202 -16.96 -14.86 -15.23
CA ILE A 202 -18.42 -14.97 -15.26
C ILE A 202 -18.87 -16.45 -15.31
N ARG A 203 -18.02 -17.37 -14.85
CA ARG A 203 -18.41 -18.79 -14.68
C ARG A 203 -19.59 -18.90 -13.74
N GLU A 204 -20.47 -19.86 -14.00
CA GLU A 204 -21.66 -20.10 -13.15
C GLU A 204 -22.61 -18.89 -13.05
N THR A 205 -22.55 -17.94 -13.99
CA THR A 205 -23.53 -16.85 -14.15
C THR A 205 -24.61 -17.19 -15.17
N ARG A 206 -25.69 -16.40 -15.21
CA ARG A 206 -26.79 -16.52 -16.19
C ARG A 206 -26.59 -15.67 -17.45
N ILE A 207 -25.41 -15.08 -17.65
CA ILE A 207 -25.04 -14.42 -18.93
C ILE A 207 -25.04 -15.46 -20.04
N SER A 208 -25.68 -15.18 -21.16
CA SER A 208 -25.79 -16.09 -22.31
C SER A 208 -24.49 -16.14 -23.13
N GLU A 209 -24.40 -17.07 -24.09
CA GLU A 209 -23.29 -17.08 -25.07
C GLU A 209 -23.25 -15.76 -25.85
N LYS A 210 -24.41 -15.24 -26.28
CA LYS A 210 -24.52 -13.95 -26.97
C LYS A 210 -24.08 -12.78 -26.09
N GLY A 211 -24.44 -12.78 -24.81
CA GLY A 211 -23.95 -11.78 -23.86
C GLY A 211 -22.43 -11.84 -23.71
N THR A 212 -21.88 -13.06 -23.66
CA THR A 212 -20.43 -13.30 -23.59
C THR A 212 -19.70 -12.83 -24.86
N GLU A 213 -20.25 -13.06 -26.05
CA GLU A 213 -19.73 -12.53 -27.32
C GLU A 213 -19.70 -11.00 -27.31
N THR A 214 -20.79 -10.36 -26.86
CA THR A 214 -20.87 -8.91 -26.72
C THR A 214 -19.78 -8.37 -25.78
N LEU A 215 -19.52 -9.05 -24.65
CA LEU A 215 -18.44 -8.70 -23.73
C LEU A 215 -17.06 -8.83 -24.38
N LYS A 216 -16.81 -9.90 -25.15
CA LYS A 216 -15.53 -10.11 -25.86
C LYS A 216 -15.28 -9.07 -26.95
N GLU A 217 -16.32 -8.68 -27.68
CA GLU A 217 -16.23 -7.65 -28.73
C GLU A 217 -15.93 -6.26 -28.15
N ALA A 218 -16.55 -5.92 -27.01
CA ALA A 218 -16.38 -4.64 -26.35
C ALA A 218 -15.08 -4.55 -25.53
N LEU A 219 -14.70 -5.63 -24.85
CA LEU A 219 -13.55 -5.72 -23.95
C LEU A 219 -12.41 -6.53 -24.60
N GLN A 220 -11.92 -6.06 -25.75
CA GLN A 220 -10.97 -6.81 -26.61
C GLN A 220 -9.67 -7.23 -25.93
N ASN A 221 -9.27 -6.56 -24.84
CA ASN A 221 -8.07 -6.84 -24.07
C ASN A 221 -8.34 -7.59 -22.75
N CYS A 222 -9.58 -8.05 -22.54
CA CYS A 222 -10.01 -8.75 -21.32
C CYS A 222 -10.08 -10.27 -21.56
N ASP A 223 -9.40 -11.03 -20.71
CA ASP A 223 -9.58 -12.49 -20.60
C ASP A 223 -10.90 -12.79 -19.88
N ILE A 224 -11.91 -13.21 -20.65
CA ILE A 224 -13.24 -13.54 -20.14
C ILE A 224 -13.35 -15.05 -19.93
N ARG A 225 -13.51 -15.48 -18.67
CA ARG A 225 -13.73 -16.87 -18.27
C ARG A 225 -15.22 -17.13 -18.13
N LYS A 226 -15.72 -18.15 -18.82
CA LYS A 226 -17.13 -18.55 -18.83
C LYS A 226 -17.26 -20.03 -18.53
#